data_AF-H3NC03-F1
#
_entry.id   AF-H3NC03-F1
#
_cell.length_a   1.000
_cell.length_b   1.000
_cell.length_c   1.000
_cell.angle_alpha   90.00
_cell.angle_beta   90.00
_cell.angle_gamma   90.00
#
_symmetry.space_group_name_H-M   'P 1'
#
loop_
_entity.id
_entity.type
_entity.pdbx_description
1 polymer ?
#
loop_
_entity_poly.entity_id
_entity_poly.type
_entity_poly.pdbx_seq_one_letter_code
_entity_poly.pdbx_strand_id
1 'polypeptide(L)'
;MLQDEKEYLKLLKVIGNNQKYDFYSQLSIYNKEPEDRDYATFDMWKKYFGRVVMRGQKSIPILVGSDINQRVSYIFDISQTTSMDRNINEVSLWQFDHENHNEDLKEIIRDSSFEASDSLNENIFSLS
;
A
#
# COMPACT_ATOMS: atom_id res chain seq x y z
N MET A 1 -19.78 -5.20 -0.04
CA MET A 1 -18.32 -5.05 -0.16
C MET A 1 -17.77 -5.57 1.15
N LEU A 2 -16.84 -6.53 1.13
CA LEU A 2 -16.58 -7.48 2.24
C LEU A 2 -17.68 -8.54 2.41
N GLN A 3 -17.93 -9.32 1.35
CA GLN A 3 -18.94 -10.39 1.36
C GLN A 3 -18.44 -11.65 2.09
N ASP A 4 -17.12 -11.82 2.19
CA ASP A 4 -16.48 -12.96 2.81
C ASP A 4 -15.09 -12.57 3.35
N GLU A 5 -14.47 -13.52 4.05
CA GLU A 5 -13.12 -13.41 4.60
C GLU A 5 -12.06 -13.14 3.54
N LYS A 6 -12.20 -13.72 2.35
CA LYS A 6 -11.24 -13.53 1.26
C LYS A 6 -11.23 -12.08 0.78
N GLU A 7 -12.40 -11.46 0.65
CA GLU A 7 -12.52 -10.04 0.32
C GLU A 7 -11.97 -9.14 1.43
N TYR A 8 -12.13 -9.54 2.70
CA TYR A 8 -11.51 -8.83 3.82
C TYR A 8 -9.98 -8.89 3.80
N LEU A 9 -9.40 -10.07 3.54
CA LEU A 9 -7.95 -10.22 3.42
C LEU A 9 -7.38 -9.43 2.24
N LYS A 10 -8.09 -9.35 1.11
CA LYS A 10 -7.71 -8.48 -0.02
C LYS A 10 -7.68 -7.01 0.38
N LEU A 11 -8.71 -6.54 1.09
CA LEU A 11 -8.75 -5.16 1.59
C LEU A 11 -7.53 -4.86 2.48
N LEU A 12 -7.21 -5.76 3.42
CA LEU A 12 -6.07 -5.57 4.33
C LEU A 12 -4.74 -5.49 3.57
N LYS A 13 -4.54 -6.33 2.55
CA LYS A 13 -3.35 -6.27 1.68
C LYS A 13 -3.24 -4.93 0.96
N VAL A 14 -4.31 -4.50 0.30
CA VAL A 14 -4.34 -3.22 -0.43
C VAL A 14 -4.08 -2.04 0.50
N ILE A 15 -4.69 -2.01 1.68
CA ILE A 15 -4.48 -0.96 2.69
C ILE A 15 -3.02 -0.95 3.16
N GLY A 16 -2.45 -2.12 3.49
CA GLY A 16 -1.07 -2.25 3.95
C GLY A 16 -0.05 -1.70 2.94
N ASN A 17 -0.17 -2.10 1.67
CA ASN A 17 0.74 -1.65 0.61
C ASN A 17 0.53 -0.17 0.21
N ASN A 18 -0.61 0.41 0.61
CA ASN A 18 -0.94 1.81 0.36
C ASN A 18 -1.01 2.65 1.65
N GLN A 19 -0.21 2.30 2.67
CA GLN A 19 -0.12 3.00 3.97
C GLN A 19 0.19 4.51 3.88
N LYS A 20 0.80 4.96 2.78
CA LYS A 20 1.10 6.38 2.50
C LYS A 20 -0.12 7.27 2.26
N TYR A 21 -1.30 6.68 2.09
CA TYR A 21 -2.57 7.39 1.92
C TYR A 21 -3.44 7.32 3.17
N ASP A 22 -4.36 8.27 3.32
CA ASP A 22 -5.39 8.18 4.37
C ASP A 22 -6.38 7.03 4.11
N PHE A 23 -7.13 6.63 5.15
CA PHE A 23 -8.02 5.49 5.08
C PHE A 23 -9.08 5.61 3.97
N TYR A 24 -9.67 6.79 3.77
CA TYR A 24 -10.65 7.03 2.71
C TYR A 24 -10.03 6.86 1.31
N SER A 25 -8.81 7.33 1.11
CA SER A 25 -8.06 7.12 -0.12
C SER A 25 -7.75 5.64 -0.34
N GLN A 26 -7.35 4.90 0.69
CA GLN A 26 -7.08 3.47 0.60
C GLN A 26 -8.34 2.68 0.24
N LEU A 27 -9.49 3.01 0.82
CA LEU A 27 -10.80 2.47 0.43
C LEU A 27 -11.13 2.78 -1.02
N SER A 28 -10.87 4.01 -1.47
CA SER A 28 -11.06 4.41 -2.86
C SER A 28 -10.15 3.63 -3.82
N ILE A 29 -8.91 3.32 -3.41
CA ILE A 29 -7.97 2.47 -4.17
C ILE A 29 -8.54 1.06 -4.27
N TYR A 30 -8.86 0.41 -3.14
CA TYR A 30 -9.40 -0.95 -3.11
C TYR A 30 -10.67 -1.11 -3.96
N ASN A 31 -11.57 -0.11 -3.93
CA ASN A 31 -12.79 -0.13 -4.75
C ASN A 31 -12.53 -0.07 -6.26
N LYS A 32 -11.41 0.50 -6.69
CA LYS A 32 -11.06 0.64 -8.11
C LYS A 32 -10.15 -0.48 -8.59
N GLU A 33 -9.17 -0.85 -7.79
CA GLU A 33 -8.17 -1.86 -8.07
C GLU A 33 -7.97 -2.72 -6.82
N PRO A 34 -8.69 -3.85 -6.69
CA PRO A 34 -8.58 -4.74 -5.54
C PRO A 34 -7.33 -5.62 -5.58
N GLU A 35 -6.57 -5.54 -6.67
CA GLU A 35 -5.30 -6.26 -6.83
C GLU A 35 -4.20 -5.57 -6.06
N ASP A 36 -3.32 -6.39 -5.48
CA ASP A 36 -2.25 -5.93 -4.62
C ASP A 36 -1.10 -5.32 -5.45
N ARG A 37 -1.18 -4.01 -5.70
CA ARG A 37 -0.19 -3.28 -6.47
C ARG A 37 0.19 -1.96 -5.82
N ASP A 38 1.41 -1.54 -6.10
CA ASP A 38 1.94 -0.27 -5.62
C ASP A 38 1.53 0.88 -6.53
N TYR A 39 0.66 1.71 -5.97
CA TYR A 39 0.17 2.91 -6.63
C TYR A 39 0.77 4.17 -6.02
N ALA A 40 1.21 5.10 -6.86
CA ALA A 40 1.61 6.44 -6.44
C ALA A 40 1.07 7.51 -7.38
N THR A 41 0.94 8.74 -6.89
CA THR A 41 0.63 9.89 -7.77
C THR A 41 1.81 10.15 -8.71
N PHE A 42 1.56 10.85 -9.81
CA PHE A 42 2.59 11.25 -10.77
C PHE A 42 3.79 11.93 -10.08
N ASP A 43 3.51 12.88 -9.18
CA ASP A 43 4.55 13.61 -8.44
C ASP A 43 5.28 12.73 -7.42
N MET A 44 4.58 11.80 -6.77
CA MET A 44 5.21 10.87 -5.82
C MET A 44 6.21 9.95 -6.52
N TRP A 45 5.88 9.41 -7.69
CA TRP A 45 6.81 8.59 -8.50
C TRP A 45 8.12 9.34 -8.76
N LYS A 46 8.00 10.61 -9.17
CA LYS A 46 9.15 11.45 -9.46
C LYS A 46 9.96 11.79 -8.21
N LYS A 47 9.26 12.19 -7.14
CA LYS A 47 9.87 12.76 -5.93
C LYS A 47 10.53 11.72 -5.03
N TYR A 48 9.88 10.57 -4.85
CA TYR A 48 10.30 9.59 -3.85
C TYR A 48 10.92 8.33 -4.45
N PHE A 49 10.61 8.01 -5.70
CA PHE A 49 11.03 6.76 -6.32
C PHE A 49 11.95 6.96 -7.51
N GLY A 50 12.21 8.20 -7.95
CA GLY A 50 13.07 8.47 -9.11
C GLY A 50 12.52 7.88 -10.42
N ARG A 51 11.18 7.82 -10.53
CA ARG A 51 10.48 7.25 -11.69
C ARG A 51 9.50 8.24 -12.28
N VAL A 52 9.22 8.11 -13.56
CA VAL A 52 8.23 8.94 -14.27
C VAL A 52 7.21 8.07 -14.95
N VAL A 53 5.96 8.53 -14.94
CA VAL A 53 4.87 7.85 -15.66
C VAL A 53 5.13 7.96 -17.16
N MET A 54 5.03 6.83 -17.86
CA MET A 54 5.19 6.76 -19.31
C MET A 54 4.05 7.51 -20.02
N ARG A 55 4.37 8.17 -21.14
CA ARG A 55 3.37 8.92 -21.91
C ARG A 55 2.25 8.01 -22.39
N GLY A 56 0.99 8.45 -22.22
CA GLY A 56 -0.20 7.74 -22.70
C GLY A 56 -0.78 6.72 -21.72
N GLN A 57 -0.18 6.54 -20.54
CA GLN A 57 -0.71 5.69 -19.48
C GLN A 57 -1.98 6.26 -18.85
N LYS A 58 -2.94 5.39 -18.52
CA LYS A 58 -4.20 5.76 -17.88
C LYS A 58 -4.08 5.71 -16.37
N SER A 59 -4.43 6.79 -15.70
CA SER A 59 -4.51 6.86 -14.24
C SER A 59 -5.79 6.26 -13.69
N ILE A 60 -5.76 5.84 -12.43
CA ILE A 60 -6.94 5.52 -11.64
C ILE A 60 -7.33 6.74 -10.80
N PRO A 61 -8.57 7.24 -10.88
CA PRO A 61 -9.04 8.32 -10.02
C PRO A 61 -9.35 7.80 -8.62
N ILE A 62 -8.83 8.48 -7.60
CA ILE A 62 -9.10 8.18 -6.20
C ILE A 62 -9.58 9.43 -5.46
N LEU A 63 -10.41 9.23 -4.44
CA LEU A 63 -10.77 10.28 -3.50
C LEU A 63 -9.63 10.48 -2.50
N VAL A 64 -9.25 11.73 -2.25
CA VAL A 64 -8.21 12.09 -1.28
C VAL A 64 -8.70 13.24 -0.41
N GLY A 65 -8.35 13.21 0.87
CA GLY A 65 -8.66 14.26 1.82
C GLY A 65 -9.84 13.93 2.72
N SER A 66 -9.96 14.70 3.81
CA SER A 66 -11.01 14.59 4.81
C SER A 66 -12.34 15.17 4.32
N ASP A 67 -13.44 14.86 5.02
CA ASP A 67 -14.83 15.27 4.73
C ASP A 67 -15.02 16.72 4.24
N ILE A 68 -14.27 17.68 4.78
CA ILE A 68 -14.38 19.10 4.42
C ILE A 68 -13.60 19.51 3.16
N ASN A 69 -12.64 18.71 2.70
CA ASN A 69 -11.73 19.02 1.60
C ASN A 69 -11.43 17.78 0.74
N GLN A 70 -12.47 17.06 0.34
CA GLN A 70 -12.34 15.92 -0.57
C GLN A 70 -12.03 16.40 -1.98
N ARG A 71 -11.05 15.77 -2.62
CA ARG A 71 -10.68 16.02 -4.03
C ARG A 71 -10.39 14.71 -4.74
N VAL A 72 -10.49 14.75 -6.07
CA VAL A 72 -10.04 13.63 -6.92
C VAL A 72 -8.55 13.79 -7.19
N SER A 73 -7.79 12.74 -6.89
CA SER A 73 -6.40 12.59 -7.29
C SER A 73 -6.27 11.44 -8.29
N TYR A 74 -5.12 11.36 -8.94
CA TYR A 74 -4.84 10.37 -9.97
C TYR A 74 -3.56 9.61 -9.63
N ILE A 75 -3.69 8.30 -9.53
CA ILE A 75 -2.60 7.38 -9.21
C ILE A 75 -2.26 6.50 -10.40
N PHE A 76 -1.03 6.03 -10.43
CA PHE A 76 -0.47 5.18 -11.47
C PHE A 76 0.23 4.00 -10.82
N ASP A 77 0.09 2.84 -11.46
CA ASP A 77 0.78 1.61 -11.11
C ASP A 77 2.27 1.70 -11.46
N ILE A 78 3.12 1.02 -10.70
CA ILE A 78 4.57 0.96 -10.96
C ILE A 78 4.91 0.50 -12.39
N SER A 79 4.17 -0.45 -12.96
CA SER A 79 4.37 -0.94 -14.34
C SER A 79 4.13 0.14 -15.41
N GLN A 80 3.44 1.22 -15.04
CA GLN A 80 3.20 2.38 -15.91
C GLN A 80 4.35 3.39 -15.87
N THR A 81 5.41 3.11 -15.13
CA THR A 81 6.53 4.03 -14.90
C THR A 81 7.85 3.50 -15.45
N THR A 82 8.78 4.40 -15.76
CA THR A 82 10.16 4.09 -16.12
C THR A 82 11.14 4.85 -15.23
N SER A 83 12.39 4.37 -15.12
CA SER A 83 13.44 5.07 -14.38
C SER A 83 13.73 6.42 -15.01
N MET A 84 14.04 7.42 -14.18
CA MET A 84 14.52 8.72 -14.65
C MET A 84 15.98 8.70 -15.07
N ASP A 85 16.75 7.73 -14.58
CA ASP A 85 18.17 7.56 -14.90
C ASP A 85 18.41 6.31 -15.75
N ARG A 86 19.67 6.10 -16.14
CA ARG A 86 20.09 4.91 -16.91
C ARG A 86 20.28 3.68 -16.03
N ASN A 87 20.08 3.79 -14.72
CA ASN A 87 20.20 2.66 -13.81
C ASN A 87 18.86 1.93 -13.74
N ILE A 88 18.93 0.62 -13.47
CA ILE A 88 17.75 -0.12 -13.05
C ILE A 88 17.38 0.41 -11.67
N ASN A 89 16.37 1.28 -11.64
CA ASN A 89 15.84 1.81 -10.39
C ASN A 89 14.74 0.86 -9.90
N GLU A 90 15.16 -0.29 -9.37
CA GLU A 90 14.29 -1.22 -8.66
C GLU A 90 13.62 -0.47 -7.52
N VAL A 91 12.29 -0.38 -7.56
CA VAL A 91 11.55 0.16 -6.43
C VAL A 91 11.48 -0.96 -5.40
N SER A 92 12.10 -0.75 -4.25
CA SER A 92 11.86 -1.60 -3.10
C SER A 92 10.42 -1.37 -2.65
N LEU A 93 9.53 -2.29 -3.04
CA LEU A 93 8.18 -2.34 -2.54
C LEU A 93 8.25 -2.81 -1.09
N TRP A 94 7.57 -2.11 -0.19
CA TRP A 94 7.55 -2.53 1.21
C TRP A 94 6.81 -3.85 1.31
N GLN A 95 7.44 -4.83 1.95
CA GLN A 95 6.82 -6.09 2.34
C GLN A 95 7.23 -6.38 3.77
N PHE A 96 6.32 -6.99 4.53
CA PHE A 96 6.69 -7.51 5.84
C PHE A 96 7.65 -8.70 5.68
N ASP A 97 8.89 -8.50 6.12
CA ASP A 97 9.93 -9.53 6.20
C ASP A 97 9.89 -10.19 7.58
N HIS A 98 9.57 -11.49 7.61
CA HIS A 98 9.43 -12.23 8.86
C HIS A 98 10.75 -12.44 9.59
N GLU A 99 11.86 -12.50 8.88
CA GLU A 99 13.18 -12.72 9.48
C GLU A 99 13.71 -11.41 10.04
N ASN A 100 13.48 -10.30 9.33
CA ASN A 100 14.09 -9.02 9.64
C ASN A 100 13.18 -8.06 10.44
N HIS A 101 11.85 -8.14 10.33
CA HIS A 101 10.92 -7.17 10.97
C HIS A 101 10.18 -7.72 12.20
N ASN A 102 10.47 -8.95 12.65
CA ASN A 102 9.73 -9.56 13.76
C ASN A 102 9.92 -8.82 15.08
N GLU A 103 11.16 -8.44 15.40
CA GLU A 103 11.47 -7.74 16.65
C GLU A 103 10.88 -6.33 16.67
N ASP A 104 10.92 -5.60 15.55
CA ASP A 104 10.26 -4.30 15.39
C ASP A 104 8.74 -4.41 15.63
N LEU A 105 8.11 -5.46 15.09
CA LEU A 105 6.68 -5.72 15.33
C LEU A 105 6.39 -5.98 16.81
N LYS A 106 7.23 -6.76 17.50
CA LYS A 106 7.07 -7.02 18.94
C LYS A 106 7.23 -5.73 19.75
N GLU A 107 8.16 -4.86 19.38
CA GLU A 107 8.35 -3.56 20.02
C GLU A 107 7.09 -2.70 19.88
N ILE A 108 6.54 -2.56 18.67
CA ILE A 108 5.31 -1.78 18.41
C ILE A 108 4.11 -2.31 19.22
N ILE A 109 3.98 -3.64 19.35
CA ILE A 109 2.91 -4.26 20.15
C ILE A 109 3.05 -3.90 21.64
N ARG A 110 4.28 -3.98 22.17
CA ARG A 110 4.57 -3.63 23.57
C ARG A 110 4.32 -2.15 23.84
N ASP A 111 4.73 -1.27 22.92
CA ASP A 111 4.48 0.18 23.00
C ASP A 111 2.98 0.51 22.99
N SER A 112 2.19 -0.32 22.30
CA SER A 112 0.73 -0.25 22.28
C SER A 112 0.08 -0.85 23.54
N SER A 113 0.87 -1.16 24.58
CA SER A 113 0.43 -1.78 25.85
C SER A 113 -0.17 -3.17 25.71
N PHE A 114 0.17 -3.90 24.65
CA PHE A 114 -0.20 -5.30 24.46
C PHE A 114 1.00 -6.23 24.72
N GLU A 115 0.71 -7.47 25.12
CA GLU A 115 1.74 -8.50 25.25
C GLU A 115 2.07 -9.10 23.89
N ALA A 116 3.32 -8.97 23.46
CA ALA A 116 3.80 -9.61 22.25
C ALA A 116 3.93 -11.13 22.48
N SER A 117 3.39 -11.93 21.56
CA SER A 117 3.54 -13.38 21.57
C SER A 117 4.62 -13.85 20.61
N ASP A 118 5.35 -14.89 21.00
CA ASP A 118 6.28 -15.61 20.12
C ASP A 118 5.54 -16.59 19.17
N SER A 119 4.24 -16.84 19.39
CA SER A 119 3.44 -17.71 18.55
C SER A 119 3.03 -17.00 17.24
N LEU A 120 3.72 -17.30 16.14
CA LEU A 120 3.37 -16.84 14.78
C LEU A 120 1.95 -17.22 14.32
N ASN A 121 1.32 -18.18 15.00
CA ASN A 121 0.10 -18.84 14.56
C ASN A 121 -1.21 -18.13 14.93
N GLU A 122 -1.20 -17.02 15.67
CA GLU A 122 -2.44 -16.70 16.36
C GLU A 122 -3.54 -16.00 15.56
N ASN A 123 -3.34 -15.13 14.57
CA ASN A 123 -4.55 -14.54 13.94
C ASN A 123 -4.47 -13.92 12.53
N ILE A 124 -3.28 -13.64 11.96
CA ILE A 124 -3.24 -12.80 10.74
C ILE A 124 -2.83 -13.57 9.47
N PHE A 125 -2.11 -14.69 9.61
CA PHE A 125 -1.45 -15.35 8.46
C PHE A 125 -1.84 -16.81 8.23
N SER A 126 -2.70 -17.40 9.07
CA SER A 126 -3.23 -18.75 8.87
C SER A 126 -4.36 -18.82 7.82
N LEU A 127 -4.75 -17.68 7.25
CA LEU A 127 -5.90 -17.53 6.37
C LEU A 127 -5.53 -17.26 4.90
N SER A 128 -4.24 -17.30 4.55
CA SER A 128 -3.76 -17.12 3.16
C SER A 128 -3.71 -18.42 2.37
#